data_AF-A0A6A2VFR4-F1
#
_entry.id   AF-A0A6A2VFR4-F1
#
_cell.length_a   1.000
_cell.length_b   1.000
_cell.length_c   1.000
_cell.angle_alpha   90.00
_cell.angle_beta   90.00
_cell.angle_gamma   90.00
#
_symmetry.space_group_name_H-M   'P 1'
#
loop_
_entity.id
_entity.type
_entity.pdbx_description
1 polymer ?
#
loop_
_entity_poly.entity_id
_entity_poly.type
_entity_poly.pdbx_seq_one_letter_code
_entity_poly.pdbx_strand_id
1 'polypeptide(L)'
;MVSASVRPGSGSDRGDMLDLLMARLAALLGDDVLERDEPAGVDGADAADESAETAQTAEAARTSDTVTTSTTSATSAIADSKAPRSPRPADARSLLESIVFACLAESTDDERVVSLMHMLGWPAQFVCCSIAGTPPSRDVAACAASIRGHLRPHADGTPQDCLIGEHDGHLVALVRVDDGTSPDEVARIAEACFDGHEPICLGPTRQNADGASRAIRAAINALFALKACTREVPQPMRCEDLLPERALMGDEDARDELVTSIYQALKGDNPNDPTLQTVSIFLDSGASLDATARTLSVHPNTVRYRLKRATEICGWDATDTREAYVLSTAITLGRLRDAGLWRDNGFQQV
;
A
#
# COMPACT_ATOMS: atom_id res chain seq x y z
N MET A 1 1.83 -15.70 7.30
CA MET A 1 1.91 -16.39 6.00
C MET A 1 0.50 -16.70 5.49
N VAL A 2 -0.10 -15.76 4.77
CA VAL A 2 -1.25 -16.04 3.89
C VAL A 2 -0.92 -15.35 2.59
N SER A 3 -0.39 -16.11 1.64
CA SER A 3 -0.24 -15.68 0.25
C SER A 3 -1.61 -15.85 -0.40
N ALA A 4 -2.28 -14.74 -0.70
CA ALA A 4 -3.52 -14.72 -1.45
C ALA A 4 -3.23 -14.13 -2.83
N SER A 5 -2.92 -15.00 -3.79
CA SER A 5 -2.97 -14.65 -5.21
C SER A 5 -4.44 -14.59 -5.61
N VAL A 6 -4.98 -13.38 -5.78
CA VAL A 6 -6.33 -13.15 -6.31
C VAL A 6 -6.20 -12.28 -7.56
N ARG A 7 -6.88 -12.71 -8.63
CA ARG A 7 -6.89 -12.05 -9.94
C ARG A 7 -7.76 -10.79 -9.89
N PRO A 8 -7.53 -9.79 -10.75
CA PRO A 8 -8.28 -8.53 -10.69
C PRO A 8 -9.75 -8.77 -11.04
N GLY A 9 -10.62 -8.57 -10.06
CA GLY A 9 -12.07 -8.68 -10.15
C GLY A 9 -12.76 -7.34 -10.45
N SER A 10 -14.00 -7.42 -10.92
CA SER A 10 -14.81 -6.27 -11.32
C SER A 10 -15.18 -5.37 -10.13
N GLY A 11 -15.72 -4.15 -10.35
CA GLY A 11 -16.07 -3.21 -9.28
C GLY A 11 -17.00 -3.76 -8.18
N SER A 12 -17.74 -4.85 -8.44
CA SER A 12 -18.52 -5.59 -7.43
C SER A 12 -17.63 -6.41 -6.49
N ASP A 13 -16.58 -7.06 -7.00
CA ASP A 13 -15.65 -7.90 -6.20
C ASP A 13 -14.83 -7.08 -5.19
N ARG A 14 -14.59 -5.79 -5.48
CA ARG A 14 -13.82 -4.89 -4.60
C ARG A 14 -14.60 -4.54 -3.32
N GLY A 15 -15.92 -4.37 -3.42
CA GLY A 15 -16.80 -4.19 -2.26
C GLY A 15 -16.82 -5.43 -1.37
N ASP A 16 -16.96 -6.60 -2.00
CA ASP A 16 -17.02 -7.90 -1.34
C ASP A 16 -15.74 -8.26 -0.58
N MET A 17 -14.57 -7.83 -1.08
CA MET A 17 -13.29 -8.06 -0.40
C MET A 17 -13.17 -7.27 0.90
N LEU A 18 -13.55 -5.98 0.92
CA LEU A 18 -13.52 -5.23 2.17
C LEU A 18 -14.51 -5.81 3.17
N ASP A 19 -15.70 -6.20 2.73
CA ASP A 19 -16.70 -6.81 3.61
C ASP A 19 -16.21 -8.17 4.14
N LEU A 20 -15.50 -8.97 3.33
CA LEU A 20 -14.87 -10.22 3.76
C LEU A 20 -13.73 -9.98 4.75
N LEU A 21 -12.88 -8.98 4.53
CA LEU A 21 -11.79 -8.62 5.44
C LEU A 21 -12.34 -8.06 6.75
N MET A 22 -13.37 -7.22 6.69
CA MET A 22 -14.06 -6.68 7.86
C MET A 22 -14.85 -7.75 8.60
N ALA A 23 -15.42 -8.74 7.92
CA ALA A 23 -16.06 -9.89 8.54
C ALA A 23 -15.03 -10.81 9.22
N ARG A 24 -13.85 -11.01 8.61
CA ARG A 24 -12.73 -11.72 9.25
C ARG A 24 -12.18 -10.96 10.45
N LEU A 25 -12.07 -9.63 10.35
CA LEU A 25 -11.70 -8.76 11.45
C LEU A 25 -12.74 -8.86 12.58
N ALA A 26 -14.03 -8.78 12.24
CA ALA A 26 -15.13 -8.91 13.19
C ALA A 26 -15.15 -10.30 13.86
N ALA A 27 -14.84 -11.38 13.13
CA ALA A 27 -14.69 -12.71 13.71
C ALA A 27 -13.47 -12.81 14.63
N LEU A 28 -12.34 -12.19 14.27
CA LEU A 28 -11.14 -12.10 15.10
C LEU A 28 -11.34 -11.25 16.36
N LEU A 29 -12.23 -10.24 16.30
CA LEU A 29 -12.57 -9.35 17.40
C LEU A 29 -13.81 -9.82 18.20
N GLY A 30 -14.58 -10.77 17.67
CA GLY A 30 -15.98 -11.01 18.04
C GLY A 30 -16.29 -12.29 18.80
N ASP A 31 -15.33 -13.19 19.03
CA ASP A 31 -15.55 -14.33 19.93
C ASP A 31 -15.47 -13.95 21.43
N ASP A 32 -15.04 -12.72 21.78
CA ASP A 32 -14.91 -12.26 23.18
C ASP A 32 -15.85 -11.10 23.58
N VAL A 33 -16.75 -10.63 22.70
CA VAL A 33 -17.53 -9.38 22.96
C VAL A 33 -19.05 -9.55 22.84
N LEU A 34 -19.58 -10.75 22.56
CA LEU A 34 -21.02 -11.00 22.44
C LEU A 34 -21.64 -11.94 23.49
N GLU A 35 -20.95 -12.28 24.58
CA GLU A 35 -21.64 -12.74 25.80
C GLU A 35 -22.06 -11.53 26.64
N ARG A 36 -23.15 -10.87 26.22
CA ARG A 36 -23.94 -10.06 27.15
C ARG A 36 -24.73 -11.03 28.02
N ASP A 37 -24.49 -10.95 29.33
CA ASP A 37 -25.33 -11.55 30.36
C ASP A 37 -26.82 -11.30 30.05
N GLU A 38 -27.53 -12.36 29.69
CA GLU A 38 -28.98 -12.42 29.84
C GLU A 38 -29.29 -12.32 31.35
N PRO A 39 -30.18 -11.41 31.79
CA PRO A 39 -30.57 -11.37 33.19
C PRO A 39 -31.32 -12.66 33.54
N ALA A 40 -30.82 -13.36 34.55
CA ALA A 40 -31.39 -14.58 35.08
C ALA A 40 -32.92 -14.50 35.21
N GLY A 41 -33.59 -15.48 34.60
CA GLY A 41 -35.03 -15.63 34.62
C GLY A 41 -35.60 -15.66 36.04
N VAL A 42 -36.67 -14.90 36.22
CA VAL A 42 -37.59 -14.99 37.35
C VAL A 42 -38.47 -16.21 37.12
N ASP A 43 -38.19 -17.32 37.79
CA ASP A 43 -39.17 -18.39 37.97
C ASP A 43 -40.06 -18.05 39.18
N GLY A 44 -41.33 -17.88 38.89
CA GLY A 44 -42.39 -17.76 39.88
C GLY A 44 -42.76 -19.14 40.45
N ALA A 45 -42.84 -19.23 41.77
CA ALA A 45 -43.64 -20.21 42.46
C ALA A 45 -44.42 -19.51 43.58
N ASP A 46 -45.70 -19.28 43.33
CA ASP A 46 -46.71 -18.89 44.32
C ASP A 46 -47.18 -20.13 45.08
N ALA A 47 -47.14 -20.06 46.42
CA ALA A 47 -48.22 -20.51 47.31
C ALA A 47 -47.89 -20.19 48.79
N ALA A 48 -48.85 -19.54 49.45
CA ALA A 48 -48.98 -19.32 50.89
C ALA A 48 -48.84 -20.63 51.72
N ASP A 49 -48.57 -20.66 53.02
CA ASP A 49 -49.20 -19.92 54.12
C ASP A 49 -48.46 -20.26 55.45
N GLU A 50 -48.76 -19.50 56.50
CA GLU A 50 -48.65 -19.78 57.96
C GLU A 50 -47.30 -19.77 58.73
N SER A 51 -47.18 -18.72 59.56
CA SER A 51 -47.08 -18.77 61.04
C SER A 51 -45.78 -19.15 61.77
N ALA A 52 -45.29 -18.15 62.55
CA ALA A 52 -44.70 -18.25 63.91
C ALA A 52 -43.34 -19.01 64.04
N GLU A 53 -42.42 -18.79 64.98
CA GLU A 53 -42.31 -18.02 66.21
C GLU A 53 -40.81 -18.08 66.65
N THR A 54 -40.38 -17.14 67.50
CA THR A 54 -39.31 -17.24 68.54
C THR A 54 -37.93 -17.87 68.22
N ALA A 55 -36.82 -17.13 68.25
CA ALA A 55 -36.08 -16.55 69.40
C ALA A 55 -34.82 -17.35 69.79
N GLN A 56 -33.85 -16.60 70.34
CA GLN A 56 -32.75 -17.00 71.23
C GLN A 56 -31.46 -17.55 70.59
N THR A 57 -30.41 -16.72 70.51
CA THR A 57 -29.34 -16.40 71.52
C THR A 57 -28.10 -17.27 71.30
N ALA A 58 -26.97 -16.61 70.96
CA ALA A 58 -25.75 -16.54 71.77
C ALA A 58 -24.89 -17.82 71.66
N GLU A 59 -23.57 -17.86 71.73
CA GLU A 59 -22.55 -16.95 72.22
C GLU A 59 -21.18 -17.43 71.70
N ALA A 60 -20.35 -16.47 71.32
CA ALA A 60 -18.89 -16.37 71.46
C ALA A 60 -17.94 -17.62 71.48
N ALA A 61 -16.81 -17.36 70.81
CA ALA A 61 -15.46 -17.33 71.38
C ALA A 61 -14.48 -18.46 71.03
N ARG A 62 -13.39 -18.02 70.34
CA ARG A 62 -11.96 -18.32 70.60
C ARG A 62 -11.53 -19.74 70.17
N THR A 63 -10.34 -20.02 69.65
CA THR A 63 -9.03 -19.35 69.70
C THR A 63 -8.12 -19.98 68.64
N SER A 64 -7.10 -19.22 68.24
CA SER A 64 -5.95 -19.59 67.41
C SER A 64 -5.15 -20.80 67.91
N ASP A 65 -4.55 -21.57 67.00
CA ASP A 65 -3.13 -21.99 67.02
C ASP A 65 -2.76 -22.69 65.70
N THR A 66 -1.84 -22.19 64.87
CA THR A 66 -0.37 -22.28 64.92
C THR A 66 0.21 -23.62 64.39
N VAL A 67 0.65 -23.59 63.13
CA VAL A 67 1.87 -24.17 62.50
C VAL A 67 2.26 -25.64 62.81
N THR A 68 2.49 -26.49 61.79
CA THR A 68 3.82 -26.98 61.32
C THR A 68 3.71 -28.21 60.38
N THR A 69 4.52 -28.17 59.29
CA THR A 69 5.15 -29.28 58.51
C THR A 69 4.36 -30.23 57.60
N SER A 70 4.59 -30.02 56.29
CA SER A 70 5.15 -30.96 55.29
C SER A 70 4.77 -32.45 55.36
N THR A 71 4.22 -33.02 54.28
CA THR A 71 4.85 -34.02 53.37
C THR A 71 3.92 -34.34 52.17
N THR A 72 4.53 -34.57 51.02
CA THR A 72 4.06 -34.90 49.66
C THR A 72 2.78 -35.73 49.48
N SER A 73 1.95 -35.35 48.51
CA SER A 73 1.15 -36.24 47.66
C SER A 73 0.79 -35.54 46.34
N ALA A 74 1.32 -36.05 45.24
CA ALA A 74 0.99 -35.63 43.89
C ALA A 74 -0.42 -36.10 43.51
N THR A 75 -1.23 -35.21 42.91
CA THR A 75 -2.12 -35.43 41.75
C THR A 75 -3.13 -34.29 41.67
N SER A 76 -3.01 -33.44 40.65
CA SER A 76 -4.11 -33.06 39.75
C SER A 76 -3.63 -31.88 38.89
N ALA A 77 -3.26 -32.20 37.66
CA ALA A 77 -3.15 -31.23 36.60
C ALA A 77 -4.58 -30.75 36.27
N ILE A 78 -4.97 -29.61 36.82
CA ILE A 78 -6.14 -28.89 36.34
C ILE A 78 -5.64 -28.01 35.19
N ALA A 79 -6.08 -28.39 33.99
CA ALA A 79 -5.86 -27.67 32.76
C ALA A 79 -6.32 -26.22 32.92
N ASP A 80 -5.37 -25.30 32.78
CA ASP A 80 -5.66 -23.87 32.60
C ASP A 80 -6.31 -23.74 31.21
N SER A 81 -7.65 -23.78 31.18
CA SER A 81 -8.45 -23.43 30.01
C SER A 81 -8.27 -21.93 29.77
N LYS A 82 -7.24 -21.59 29.02
CA LYS A 82 -6.95 -20.22 28.60
C LYS A 82 -8.07 -19.76 27.69
N ALA A 83 -8.99 -18.95 28.24
CA ALA A 83 -9.96 -18.17 27.48
C ALA A 83 -9.24 -17.45 26.30
N PRO A 84 -9.93 -17.20 25.17
CA PRO A 84 -9.35 -16.38 24.12
C PRO A 84 -8.90 -15.07 24.74
N ARG A 85 -7.63 -14.71 24.54
CA ARG A 85 -7.12 -13.43 25.01
C ARG A 85 -7.53 -12.41 23.95
N SER A 86 -8.35 -11.44 24.35
CA SER A 86 -8.61 -10.24 23.57
C SER A 86 -7.29 -9.74 22.92
N PRO A 87 -7.30 -9.41 21.62
CA PRO A 87 -6.08 -9.05 20.92
C PRO A 87 -5.42 -7.86 21.61
N ARG A 88 -4.10 -7.94 21.86
CA ARG A 88 -3.39 -6.82 22.48
C ARG A 88 -3.48 -5.59 21.56
N PRO A 89 -3.39 -4.36 22.09
CA PRO A 89 -3.48 -3.15 21.27
C PRO A 89 -2.48 -3.12 20.10
N ALA A 90 -1.29 -3.70 20.28
CA ALA A 90 -0.30 -3.87 19.22
C ALA A 90 -0.76 -4.85 18.14
N ASP A 91 -1.40 -5.96 18.53
CA ASP A 91 -1.91 -6.98 17.61
C ASP A 91 -3.08 -6.42 16.79
N ALA A 92 -3.96 -5.62 17.41
CA ALA A 92 -5.07 -4.95 16.73
C ALA A 92 -4.62 -3.86 15.75
N ARG A 93 -3.62 -3.04 16.13
CA ARG A 93 -3.06 -2.01 15.24
C ARG A 93 -2.37 -2.65 14.02
N SER A 94 -1.54 -3.66 14.23
CA SER A 94 -0.85 -4.36 13.12
C SER A 94 -1.83 -5.06 12.18
N LEU A 95 -2.93 -5.60 12.71
CA LEU A 95 -4.00 -6.17 11.91
C LEU A 95 -4.70 -5.09 11.07
N LEU A 96 -5.04 -3.95 11.66
CA LEU A 96 -5.61 -2.81 10.95
C LEU A 96 -4.67 -2.30 9.84
N GLU A 97 -3.38 -2.19 10.14
CA GLU A 97 -2.34 -1.82 9.18
C GLU A 97 -2.32 -2.77 7.98
N SER A 98 -2.36 -4.08 8.25
CA SER A 98 -2.36 -5.12 7.21
C SER A 98 -3.62 -5.06 6.34
N ILE A 99 -4.79 -4.79 6.92
CA ILE A 99 -6.04 -4.65 6.18
C ILE A 99 -6.00 -3.41 5.29
N VAL A 100 -5.60 -2.26 5.83
CA VAL A 100 -5.50 -1.02 5.06
C VAL A 100 -4.52 -1.19 3.90
N PHE A 101 -3.35 -1.79 4.15
CA PHE A 101 -2.38 -2.10 3.11
C PHE A 101 -2.98 -2.99 2.01
N ALA A 102 -3.65 -4.08 2.38
CA ALA A 102 -4.28 -4.98 1.42
C ALA A 102 -5.35 -4.29 0.58
N CYS A 103 -6.16 -3.41 1.18
CA CYS A 103 -7.17 -2.64 0.45
C CYS A 103 -6.52 -1.71 -0.59
N LEU A 104 -5.51 -0.94 -0.18
CA LEU A 104 -4.81 -0.02 -1.06
C LEU A 104 -4.06 -0.76 -2.18
N ALA A 105 -3.45 -1.91 -1.89
CA ALA A 105 -2.79 -2.75 -2.89
C ALA A 105 -3.76 -3.29 -3.97
N GLU A 106 -5.03 -3.47 -3.63
CA GLU A 106 -6.09 -3.96 -4.52
C GLU A 106 -6.95 -2.82 -5.10
N SER A 107 -6.44 -1.58 -5.09
CA SER A 107 -7.15 -0.41 -5.61
C SER A 107 -8.50 -0.14 -4.91
N THR A 108 -8.55 -0.40 -3.59
CA THR A 108 -9.67 -0.04 -2.73
C THR A 108 -9.22 1.09 -1.79
N ASP A 109 -9.73 2.29 -2.05
CA ASP A 109 -9.31 3.57 -1.45
C ASP A 109 -10.50 4.46 -1.08
N ASP A 110 -11.67 3.84 -0.87
CA ASP A 110 -12.93 4.51 -0.55
C ASP A 110 -12.96 5.15 0.87
N GLU A 111 -14.08 5.81 1.20
CA GLU A 111 -14.26 6.50 2.50
C GLU A 111 -14.05 5.58 3.72
N ARG A 112 -14.27 4.27 3.57
CA ARG A 112 -14.06 3.28 4.64
C ARG A 112 -12.56 3.14 4.89
N VAL A 113 -11.77 2.97 3.83
CA VAL A 113 -10.30 2.89 3.92
C VAL A 113 -9.72 4.20 4.46
N VAL A 114 -10.22 5.35 4.01
CA VAL A 114 -9.86 6.67 4.57
C VAL A 114 -10.11 6.72 6.08
N SER A 115 -11.26 6.23 6.53
CA SER A 115 -11.59 6.16 7.96
C SER A 115 -10.65 5.23 8.74
N LEU A 116 -10.27 4.09 8.15
CA LEU A 116 -9.26 3.19 8.74
C LEU A 116 -7.88 3.86 8.83
N MET A 117 -7.47 4.61 7.79
CA MET A 117 -6.22 5.40 7.80
C MET A 117 -6.23 6.47 8.90
N HIS A 118 -7.34 7.17 9.10
CA HIS A 118 -7.50 8.11 10.21
C HIS A 118 -7.36 7.41 11.58
N MET A 119 -7.93 6.21 11.75
CA MET A 119 -7.74 5.42 12.98
C MET A 119 -6.29 4.98 13.20
N LEU A 120 -5.53 4.77 12.12
CA LEU A 120 -4.09 4.54 12.19
C LEU A 120 -3.28 5.80 12.52
N GLY A 121 -3.89 6.99 12.44
CA GLY A 121 -3.25 8.28 12.75
C GLY A 121 -2.74 9.04 11.52
N TRP A 122 -3.13 8.64 10.32
CA TRP A 122 -2.89 9.44 9.12
C TRP A 122 -3.81 10.68 9.14
N PRO A 123 -3.33 11.87 8.76
CA PRO A 123 -4.18 13.05 8.65
C PRO A 123 -5.11 12.96 7.41
N ALA A 124 -6.11 13.84 7.32
CA ALA A 124 -7.03 13.86 6.19
C ALA A 124 -6.38 14.26 4.86
N GLN A 125 -5.35 15.10 4.94
CA GLN A 125 -4.53 15.50 3.81
C GLN A 125 -3.08 15.15 4.09
N PHE A 126 -2.48 14.37 3.21
CA PHE A 126 -1.07 13.99 3.31
C PHE A 126 -0.46 13.81 1.94
N VAL A 127 0.85 13.99 1.89
CA VAL A 127 1.70 13.60 0.77
C VAL A 127 2.45 12.34 1.18
N CYS A 128 2.63 11.40 0.26
CA CYS A 128 3.31 10.14 0.53
C CYS A 128 4.06 9.65 -0.71
N CYS A 129 5.03 8.76 -0.51
CA CYS A 129 5.63 7.94 -1.55
C CYS A 129 5.81 6.53 -1.02
N SER A 130 6.00 5.55 -1.91
CA SER A 130 6.26 4.17 -1.52
C SER A 130 7.73 3.82 -1.69
N ILE A 131 8.22 2.92 -0.84
CA ILE A 131 9.48 2.22 -1.04
C ILE A 131 9.20 0.73 -0.97
N ALA A 132 9.88 -0.05 -1.79
CA ALA A 132 9.70 -1.50 -1.80
C ALA A 132 11.01 -2.20 -2.08
N GLY A 133 11.23 -3.34 -1.43
CA GLY A 133 12.43 -4.14 -1.63
C GLY A 133 12.39 -5.45 -0.86
N THR A 134 13.45 -6.22 -0.99
CA THR A 134 13.61 -7.47 -0.23
C THR A 134 14.22 -7.15 1.14
N PRO A 135 13.58 -7.57 2.25
CA PRO A 135 14.17 -7.44 3.58
C PRO A 135 15.50 -8.21 3.73
N PRO A 136 16.52 -7.65 4.40
CA PRO A 136 17.73 -8.39 4.74
C PRO A 136 17.40 -9.66 5.51
N SER A 137 18.05 -10.77 5.16
CA SER A 137 17.76 -12.11 5.74
C SER A 137 16.29 -12.57 5.61
N ARG A 138 15.49 -11.90 4.78
CA ARG A 138 14.03 -12.10 4.66
C ARG A 138 13.27 -11.89 5.98
N ASP A 139 13.84 -11.09 6.90
CA ASP A 139 13.17 -10.73 8.17
C ASP A 139 12.32 -9.46 7.99
N VAL A 140 11.04 -9.69 7.67
CA VAL A 140 10.04 -8.64 7.47
C VAL A 140 9.86 -7.75 8.71
N ALA A 141 9.82 -8.36 9.91
CA ALA A 141 9.54 -7.63 11.14
C ALA A 141 10.72 -6.73 11.53
N ALA A 142 11.95 -7.23 11.41
CA ALA A 142 13.16 -6.44 11.67
C ALA A 142 13.32 -5.30 10.67
N CYS A 143 13.09 -5.55 9.37
CA CYS A 143 13.17 -4.51 8.34
C CYS A 143 12.09 -3.43 8.55
N ALA A 144 10.84 -3.82 8.83
CA ALA A 144 9.76 -2.88 9.14
C ALA A 144 10.06 -2.04 10.40
N ALA A 145 10.68 -2.63 11.43
CA ALA A 145 11.13 -1.89 12.61
C ALA A 145 12.29 -0.92 12.27
N SER A 146 13.22 -1.33 11.41
CA SER A 146 14.32 -0.49 10.93
C SER A 146 13.81 0.73 10.16
N ILE A 147 12.87 0.55 9.22
CA ILE A 147 12.25 1.65 8.47
C ILE A 147 11.62 2.66 9.45
N ARG A 148 10.77 2.17 10.37
CA ARG A 148 10.16 3.04 11.39
C ARG A 148 11.18 3.75 12.28
N GLY A 149 12.29 3.10 12.59
CA GLY A 149 13.36 3.68 13.41
C GLY A 149 14.17 4.79 12.73
N HIS A 150 14.20 4.81 11.39
CA HIS A 150 14.86 5.89 10.63
C HIS A 150 13.93 7.08 10.34
N LEU A 151 12.62 6.89 10.44
CA LEU A 151 11.66 7.96 10.23
C LEU A 151 11.68 8.95 11.40
N ARG A 152 11.56 10.23 11.06
CA ARG A 152 11.52 11.30 12.05
C ARG A 152 10.07 11.53 12.46
N PRO A 153 9.81 11.82 13.75
CA PRO A 153 8.50 12.27 14.18
C PRO A 153 8.07 13.50 13.39
N HIS A 154 6.83 13.49 12.91
CA HIS A 154 6.27 14.62 12.18
C HIS A 154 6.01 15.83 13.10
N ALA A 155 6.14 17.04 12.53
CA ALA A 155 5.95 18.29 13.27
C ALA A 155 4.51 18.49 13.78
N ASP A 156 3.54 17.82 13.15
CA ASP A 156 2.13 17.84 13.54
C ASP A 156 1.82 16.94 14.76
N GLY A 157 2.81 16.19 15.26
CA GLY A 157 2.67 15.31 16.42
C GLY A 157 1.85 14.06 16.18
N THR A 158 1.53 13.73 14.92
CA THR A 158 0.84 12.49 14.58
C THR A 158 1.76 11.28 14.78
N PRO A 159 1.22 10.13 15.22
CA PRO A 159 2.03 8.99 15.64
C PRO A 159 2.42 8.03 14.50
N GLN A 160 1.92 8.25 13.27
CA GLN A 160 2.10 7.32 12.16
C GLN A 160 2.79 7.99 10.97
N ASP A 161 3.97 7.46 10.68
CA ASP A 161 4.91 8.05 9.71
C ASP A 161 5.03 7.17 8.44
N CYS A 162 4.55 5.92 8.51
CA CYS A 162 4.47 5.01 7.38
C CYS A 162 3.38 3.95 7.54
N LEU A 163 3.02 3.25 6.47
CA LEU A 163 2.12 2.09 6.43
C LEU A 163 2.90 0.97 5.74
N ILE A 164 3.09 -0.16 6.40
CA ILE A 164 3.95 -1.24 5.91
C ILE A 164 3.14 -2.52 5.68
N GLY A 165 3.36 -3.17 4.55
CA GLY A 165 2.82 -4.49 4.25
C GLY A 165 3.73 -5.32 3.38
N GLU A 166 3.43 -6.62 3.30
CA GLU A 166 4.18 -7.58 2.49
C GLU A 166 3.39 -7.94 1.24
N HIS A 167 4.06 -8.03 0.10
CA HIS A 167 3.49 -8.52 -1.15
C HIS A 167 4.51 -9.35 -1.92
N ASP A 168 4.17 -10.60 -2.25
CA ASP A 168 5.03 -11.53 -3.00
C ASP A 168 6.48 -11.68 -2.47
N GLY A 169 6.65 -11.62 -1.14
CA GLY A 169 7.95 -11.73 -0.48
C GLY A 169 8.79 -10.44 -0.49
N HIS A 170 8.24 -9.34 -1.02
CA HIS A 170 8.78 -8.00 -0.89
C HIS A 170 8.04 -7.25 0.23
N LEU A 171 8.77 -6.39 0.93
CA LEU A 171 8.19 -5.47 1.88
C LEU A 171 7.96 -4.13 1.18
N VAL A 172 6.75 -3.60 1.30
CA VAL A 172 6.34 -2.31 0.73
C VAL A 172 5.97 -1.39 1.89
N ALA A 173 6.61 -0.23 1.96
CA ALA A 173 6.31 0.81 2.93
C ALA A 173 5.83 2.07 2.21
N LEU A 174 4.63 2.51 2.52
CA LEU A 174 4.13 3.82 2.16
C LEU A 174 4.59 4.81 3.25
N VAL A 175 5.43 5.76 2.90
CA VAL A 175 6.02 6.73 3.81
C VAL A 175 5.41 8.10 3.58
N ARG A 176 5.08 8.79 4.66
CA ARG A 176 4.56 10.15 4.56
C ARG A 176 5.70 11.14 4.30
N VAL A 177 5.47 12.08 3.39
CA VAL A 177 6.45 13.08 2.95
C VAL A 177 5.98 14.45 3.42
N ASP A 178 6.89 15.21 4.02
CA ASP A 178 6.68 16.58 4.48
C ASP A 178 8.01 17.32 4.61
N ASP A 179 8.00 18.51 5.23
CA ASP A 179 9.21 19.33 5.44
C ASP A 179 10.29 18.61 6.28
N GLY A 180 9.92 17.63 7.10
CA GLY A 180 10.82 16.84 7.93
C GLY A 180 11.35 15.57 7.26
N THR A 181 10.60 15.02 6.29
CA THR A 181 10.93 13.80 5.55
C THR A 181 10.76 14.02 4.04
N SER A 182 11.85 14.35 3.35
CA SER A 182 11.84 14.55 1.89
C SER A 182 11.89 13.23 1.13
N PRO A 183 11.50 13.21 -0.17
CA PRO A 183 11.65 12.00 -1.00
C PRO A 183 13.08 11.47 -1.06
N ASP A 184 14.09 12.35 -1.02
CA ASP A 184 15.50 11.95 -0.99
C ASP A 184 15.87 11.28 0.34
N GLU A 185 15.29 11.71 1.47
CA GLU A 185 15.46 11.02 2.74
C GLU A 185 14.82 9.63 2.69
N VAL A 186 13.62 9.52 2.13
CA VAL A 186 12.93 8.23 1.95
C VAL A 186 13.76 7.27 1.08
N ALA A 187 14.41 7.78 0.03
CA ALA A 187 15.34 7.00 -0.78
C ALA A 187 16.54 6.48 0.04
N ARG A 188 17.16 7.34 0.86
CA ARG A 188 18.25 6.93 1.77
C ARG A 188 17.81 5.88 2.78
N ILE A 189 16.59 5.99 3.30
CA ILE A 189 16.01 4.99 4.22
C ILE A 189 15.86 3.65 3.51
N ALA A 190 15.38 3.65 2.27
CA ALA A 190 15.24 2.42 1.47
C ALA A 190 16.60 1.73 1.27
N GLU A 191 17.63 2.47 0.86
CA GLU A 191 19.00 1.95 0.69
C GLU A 191 19.58 1.40 1.99
N ALA A 192 19.28 2.03 3.13
CA ALA A 192 19.78 1.60 4.43
C ALA A 192 19.06 0.38 5.01
N CYS A 193 17.78 0.17 4.65
CA CYS A 193 16.92 -0.83 5.28
C CYS A 193 16.72 -2.12 4.46
N PHE A 194 16.80 -2.05 3.13
CA PHE A 194 16.61 -3.20 2.25
C PHE A 194 17.94 -3.91 1.91
N ASP A 195 17.85 -5.12 1.37
CA ASP A 195 19.01 -5.84 0.85
C ASP A 195 19.54 -5.16 -0.42
N GLY A 196 20.73 -4.57 -0.35
CA GLY A 196 21.36 -3.87 -1.48
C GLY A 196 21.82 -4.77 -2.63
N HIS A 197 21.70 -6.10 -2.51
CA HIS A 197 21.90 -7.04 -3.60
C HIS A 197 20.61 -7.37 -4.38
N GLU A 198 19.46 -6.95 -3.85
CA GLU A 198 18.15 -7.15 -4.45
C GLU A 198 17.60 -5.79 -4.94
N PRO A 199 16.66 -5.80 -5.91
CA PRO A 199 16.09 -4.55 -6.41
C PRO A 199 15.31 -3.77 -5.34
N ILE A 200 15.52 -2.45 -5.32
CA ILE A 200 14.80 -1.50 -4.46
C ILE A 200 14.02 -0.53 -5.35
N CYS A 201 12.68 -0.45 -5.22
CA CYS A 201 11.84 0.55 -5.91
C CYS A 201 11.50 1.74 -5.01
N LEU A 202 11.52 2.92 -5.61
CA LEU A 202 10.97 4.16 -5.07
C LEU A 202 9.77 4.55 -5.92
N GLY A 203 8.59 4.59 -5.31
CA GLY A 203 7.36 5.02 -5.95
C GLY A 203 7.23 6.54 -6.01
N PRO A 204 6.35 7.04 -6.88
CA PRO A 204 6.15 8.46 -7.06
C PRO A 204 5.53 9.10 -5.82
N THR A 205 5.78 10.40 -5.66
CA THR A 205 5.06 11.22 -4.69
C THR A 205 3.60 11.39 -5.12
N ARG A 206 2.68 11.10 -4.19
CA ARG A 206 1.23 11.13 -4.38
C ARG A 206 0.54 11.69 -3.14
N GLN A 207 -0.77 11.92 -3.22
CA GLN A 207 -1.55 12.57 -2.17
C GLN A 207 -2.76 11.74 -1.75
N ASN A 208 -3.04 11.71 -0.45
CA ASN A 208 -4.23 11.08 0.13
C ASN A 208 -4.37 9.58 -0.19
N ALA A 209 -5.53 8.98 0.13
CA ALA A 209 -5.74 7.54 0.01
C ALA A 209 -5.65 7.01 -1.43
N ASP A 210 -6.26 7.70 -2.41
CA ASP A 210 -6.11 7.36 -3.84
C ASP A 210 -4.65 7.36 -4.26
N GLY A 211 -3.93 8.44 -3.94
CA GLY A 211 -2.51 8.54 -4.22
C GLY A 211 -1.67 7.46 -3.54
N ALA A 212 -2.00 7.11 -2.29
CA ALA A 212 -1.36 6.05 -1.54
C ALA A 212 -1.56 4.68 -2.21
N SER A 213 -2.79 4.36 -2.62
CA SER A 213 -3.14 3.16 -3.39
C SER A 213 -2.29 3.08 -4.67
N ARG A 214 -2.26 4.16 -5.44
CA ARG A 214 -1.47 4.25 -6.69
C ARG A 214 0.03 4.11 -6.44
N ALA A 215 0.57 4.69 -5.36
CA ALA A 215 1.98 4.58 -5.01
C ALA A 215 2.36 3.14 -4.60
N ILE A 216 1.53 2.47 -3.78
CA ILE A 216 1.74 1.07 -3.40
C ILE A 216 1.70 0.16 -4.63
N ARG A 217 0.66 0.31 -5.47
CA ARG A 217 0.51 -0.48 -6.70
C ARG A 217 1.64 -0.22 -7.69
N ALA A 218 2.11 1.03 -7.84
CA ALA A 218 3.25 1.34 -8.67
C ALA A 218 4.52 0.58 -8.24
N ALA A 219 4.79 0.49 -6.94
CA ALA A 219 5.95 -0.24 -6.41
C ALA A 219 5.83 -1.76 -6.61
N ILE A 220 4.65 -2.32 -6.32
CA ILE A 220 4.36 -3.75 -6.56
C ILE A 220 4.53 -4.09 -8.04
N ASN A 221 3.89 -3.33 -8.92
CA ASN A 221 3.92 -3.57 -10.36
C ASN A 221 5.30 -3.34 -10.95
N ALA A 222 6.09 -2.38 -10.44
CA ALA A 222 7.46 -2.15 -10.88
C ALA A 222 8.37 -3.34 -10.53
N LEU A 223 8.32 -3.85 -9.29
CA LEU A 223 9.08 -5.05 -8.91
C LEU A 223 8.68 -6.28 -9.72
N PHE A 224 7.39 -6.44 -10.03
CA PHE A 224 6.92 -7.49 -10.91
C PHE A 224 7.40 -7.30 -12.35
N ALA A 225 7.30 -6.09 -12.91
CA ALA A 225 7.73 -5.72 -14.26
C ALA A 225 9.22 -5.93 -14.49
N LEU A 226 10.03 -5.67 -13.46
CA LEU A 226 11.48 -5.80 -13.51
C LEU A 226 11.92 -7.21 -13.91
N LYS A 227 11.15 -8.25 -13.56
CA LYS A 227 11.43 -9.65 -13.95
C LYS A 227 11.46 -9.86 -15.46
N ALA A 228 10.76 -9.03 -16.22
CA ALA A 228 10.75 -9.06 -17.69
C ALA A 228 11.69 -8.00 -18.31
N CYS A 229 12.26 -7.11 -17.50
CA CYS A 229 13.17 -6.08 -17.97
C CYS A 229 14.53 -6.71 -18.32
N THR A 230 14.97 -6.57 -19.56
CA THR A 230 16.26 -7.10 -20.04
C THR A 230 17.39 -6.09 -19.95
N ARG A 231 17.11 -4.87 -19.47
CA ARG A 231 18.10 -3.78 -19.36
C ARG A 231 18.42 -3.54 -17.90
N GLU A 232 19.63 -3.04 -17.66
CA GLU A 232 19.99 -2.53 -16.34
C GLU A 232 19.14 -1.29 -16.03
N VAL A 233 18.59 -1.27 -14.82
CA VAL A 233 17.81 -0.15 -14.27
C VAL A 233 18.64 0.44 -13.12
N PRO A 234 18.70 1.78 -12.97
CA PRO A 234 19.36 2.41 -11.84
C PRO A 234 18.91 1.80 -10.50
N GLN A 235 19.80 1.72 -9.52
CA GLN A 235 19.49 1.27 -8.17
C GLN A 235 19.79 2.39 -7.16
N PRO A 236 18.84 2.75 -6.27
CA PRO A 236 17.43 2.33 -6.25
C PRO A 236 16.70 2.75 -7.53
N MET A 237 15.81 1.89 -8.02
CA MET A 237 15.00 2.18 -9.21
C MET A 237 13.83 3.08 -8.85
N ARG A 238 13.46 3.96 -9.77
CA ARG A 238 12.18 4.65 -9.70
C ARG A 238 11.12 3.78 -10.34
N CYS A 239 9.91 3.78 -9.79
CA CYS A 239 8.83 3.00 -10.39
C CYS A 239 8.41 3.58 -11.76
N GLU A 240 8.77 4.85 -12.05
CA GLU A 240 8.67 5.47 -13.39
C GLU A 240 9.65 4.87 -14.42
N ASP A 241 10.76 4.27 -13.99
CA ASP A 241 11.76 3.67 -14.88
C ASP A 241 11.21 2.46 -15.65
N LEU A 242 10.08 1.91 -15.21
CA LEU A 242 9.41 0.72 -15.77
C LEU A 242 8.01 1.01 -16.30
N LEU A 243 7.69 2.28 -16.63
CA LEU A 243 6.36 2.64 -17.13
C LEU A 243 5.91 1.81 -18.35
N PRO A 244 6.72 1.60 -19.41
CA PRO A 244 6.30 0.79 -20.55
C PRO A 244 6.01 -0.67 -20.18
N GLU A 245 6.87 -1.30 -19.39
CA GLU A 245 6.71 -2.69 -18.96
C GLU A 245 5.46 -2.85 -18.11
N ARG A 246 5.27 -1.95 -17.13
CA ARG A 246 4.04 -1.89 -16.31
C ARG A 246 2.80 -1.73 -17.18
N ALA A 247 2.80 -0.80 -18.12
CA ALA A 247 1.68 -0.56 -19.02
C ALA A 247 1.35 -1.77 -19.92
N LEU A 248 2.37 -2.50 -20.39
CA LEU A 248 2.21 -3.72 -21.19
C LEU A 248 1.64 -4.88 -20.37
N MET A 249 1.97 -4.97 -19.08
CA MET A 249 1.41 -5.97 -18.16
C MET A 249 -0.05 -5.69 -17.78
N GLY A 250 -0.56 -4.50 -18.06
CA GLY A 250 -1.94 -4.12 -17.73
C GLY A 250 -2.07 -3.12 -16.59
N ASP A 251 -0.97 -2.54 -16.09
CA ASP A 251 -1.03 -1.47 -15.09
C ASP A 251 -1.67 -0.21 -15.70
N GLU A 252 -2.91 0.08 -15.27
CA GLU A 252 -3.68 1.25 -15.71
C GLU A 252 -3.03 2.57 -15.24
N ASP A 253 -2.43 2.60 -14.06
CA ASP A 253 -1.75 3.82 -13.58
C ASP A 253 -0.54 4.15 -14.43
N ALA A 254 0.23 3.15 -14.84
CA ALA A 254 1.36 3.36 -15.72
C ALA A 254 0.93 3.88 -17.09
N ARG A 255 -0.20 3.39 -17.62
CA ARG A 255 -0.77 3.89 -18.88
C ARG A 255 -1.24 5.32 -18.75
N ASP A 256 -1.96 5.64 -17.69
CA ASP A 256 -2.44 7.00 -17.43
C ASP A 256 -1.30 7.97 -17.16
N GLU A 257 -0.23 7.53 -16.51
CA GLU A 257 0.99 8.32 -16.29
C GLU A 257 1.76 8.57 -17.60
N LEU A 258 1.94 7.55 -18.45
CA LEU A 258 2.50 7.72 -19.80
C LEU A 258 1.69 8.70 -20.64
N VAL A 259 0.36 8.63 -20.57
CA VAL A 259 -0.51 9.54 -21.32
C VAL A 259 -0.46 10.96 -20.74
N THR A 260 -0.63 11.12 -19.44
CA THR A 260 -0.79 12.43 -18.81
C THR A 260 0.53 13.17 -18.67
N SER A 261 1.54 12.54 -18.07
CA SER A 261 2.81 13.17 -17.74
C SER A 261 3.74 13.33 -18.94
N ILE A 262 3.53 12.56 -20.01
CA ILE A 262 4.39 12.60 -21.21
C ILE A 262 3.60 13.05 -22.43
N TYR A 263 2.63 12.27 -22.90
CA TYR A 263 1.96 12.57 -24.17
C TYR A 263 1.19 13.91 -24.14
N GLN A 264 0.32 14.10 -23.14
CA GLN A 264 -0.45 15.34 -23.02
C GLN A 264 0.46 16.53 -22.67
N ALA A 265 1.48 16.32 -21.84
CA ALA A 265 2.49 17.35 -21.56
C ALA A 265 3.22 17.83 -22.84
N LEU A 266 3.62 16.90 -23.71
CA LEU A 266 4.25 17.24 -25.00
C LEU A 266 3.27 17.83 -26.02
N LYS A 267 2.01 17.40 -25.99
CA LYS A 267 0.94 17.95 -26.84
C LYS A 267 0.65 19.41 -26.48
N GLY A 268 0.60 19.70 -25.17
CA GLY A 268 0.28 21.01 -24.62
C GLY A 268 -1.09 21.55 -25.04
N ASP A 269 -1.39 22.77 -24.61
CA ASP A 269 -2.66 23.44 -24.95
C ASP A 269 -2.64 24.12 -26.31
N ASN A 270 -1.45 24.42 -26.85
CA ASN A 270 -1.29 25.09 -28.13
C ASN A 270 -1.17 24.06 -29.26
N PRO A 271 -2.19 23.89 -30.12
CA PRO A 271 -2.17 22.88 -31.18
C PRO A 271 -1.09 23.15 -32.24
N ASN A 272 -0.55 24.38 -32.28
CA ASN A 272 0.51 24.77 -33.19
C ASN A 272 1.92 24.55 -32.61
N ASP A 273 2.06 24.08 -31.36
CA ASP A 273 3.37 23.72 -30.82
C ASP A 273 3.90 22.46 -31.55
N PRO A 274 5.03 22.56 -32.27
CA PRO A 274 5.56 21.46 -33.04
C PRO A 274 6.35 20.44 -32.21
N THR A 275 6.40 20.57 -30.88
CA THR A 275 7.24 19.74 -30.00
C THR A 275 6.87 18.27 -30.09
N LEU A 276 5.61 17.89 -29.83
CA LEU A 276 5.14 16.50 -29.96
C LEU A 276 5.39 15.92 -31.37
N GLN A 277 5.08 16.70 -32.40
CA GLN A 277 5.31 16.28 -33.79
C GLN A 277 6.79 16.03 -34.07
N THR A 278 7.67 16.89 -33.55
CA THR A 278 9.13 16.78 -33.72
C THR A 278 9.66 15.53 -33.03
N VAL A 279 9.23 15.24 -31.80
CA VAL A 279 9.61 14.03 -31.07
C VAL A 279 9.14 12.78 -31.80
N SER A 280 7.87 12.73 -32.24
CA SER A 280 7.35 11.57 -32.99
C SER A 280 8.15 11.30 -34.25
N ILE A 281 8.37 12.31 -35.10
CA ILE A 281 9.12 12.14 -36.36
C ILE A 281 10.57 11.76 -36.09
N PHE A 282 11.16 12.28 -35.01
CA PHE A 282 12.51 11.92 -34.61
C PHE A 282 12.64 10.45 -34.26
N LEU A 283 11.71 9.91 -33.47
CA LEU A 283 11.65 8.50 -33.12
C LEU A 283 11.38 7.62 -34.35
N ASP A 284 10.42 8.02 -35.20
CA ASP A 284 10.09 7.32 -36.45
C ASP A 284 11.25 7.31 -37.46
N SER A 285 12.14 8.29 -37.38
CA SER A 285 13.35 8.41 -38.21
C SER A 285 14.58 7.71 -37.61
N GLY A 286 14.38 6.83 -36.63
CA GLY A 286 15.46 6.09 -35.97
C GLY A 286 16.40 6.98 -35.15
N ALA A 287 15.86 8.01 -34.48
CA ALA A 287 16.60 9.00 -33.71
C ALA A 287 17.67 9.77 -34.52
N SER A 288 17.43 9.98 -35.82
CA SER A 288 18.32 10.74 -36.71
C SER A 288 17.92 12.21 -36.82
N LEU A 289 18.78 13.11 -36.36
CA LEU A 289 18.56 14.56 -36.47
C LEU A 289 18.42 15.03 -37.93
N ASP A 290 19.28 14.55 -38.82
CA ASP A 290 19.29 14.99 -40.23
C ASP A 290 18.11 14.44 -41.02
N ALA A 291 17.66 13.22 -40.74
CA ALA A 291 16.44 12.69 -41.33
C ALA A 291 15.21 13.48 -40.84
N THR A 292 15.12 13.75 -39.54
CA THR A 292 14.04 14.52 -38.94
C THR A 292 13.96 15.94 -39.48
N ALA A 293 15.11 16.61 -39.58
CA ALA A 293 15.21 17.97 -40.11
C ALA A 293 14.73 18.06 -41.57
N ARG A 294 15.13 17.08 -42.40
CA ARG A 294 14.65 16.97 -43.79
C ARG A 294 13.14 16.74 -43.85
N THR A 295 12.61 15.81 -43.06
CA THR A 295 11.16 15.52 -43.01
C THR A 295 10.34 16.73 -42.57
N LEU A 296 10.82 17.48 -41.58
CA LEU A 296 10.17 18.67 -41.06
C LEU A 296 10.46 19.95 -41.87
N SER A 297 11.36 19.90 -42.85
CA SER A 297 11.86 21.07 -43.58
C SER A 297 12.38 22.19 -42.66
N VAL A 298 13.11 21.82 -41.62
CA VAL A 298 13.74 22.74 -40.66
C VAL A 298 15.26 22.50 -40.59
N HIS A 299 15.99 23.41 -39.93
CA HIS A 299 17.40 23.21 -39.67
C HIS A 299 17.61 22.16 -38.54
N PRO A 300 18.64 21.30 -38.58
CA PRO A 300 18.93 20.32 -37.52
C PRO A 300 19.04 20.92 -36.11
N ASN A 301 19.55 22.15 -35.98
CA ASN A 301 19.57 22.87 -34.69
C ASN A 301 18.17 23.13 -34.13
N THR A 302 17.17 23.39 -34.99
CA THR A 302 15.78 23.56 -34.55
C THR A 302 15.23 22.26 -33.99
N VAL A 303 15.59 21.10 -34.57
CA VAL A 303 15.24 19.78 -34.02
C VAL A 303 15.87 19.60 -32.65
N ARG A 304 17.19 19.82 -32.50
CA ARG A 304 17.87 19.72 -31.19
C ARG A 304 17.23 20.60 -30.13
N TYR A 305 16.92 21.85 -30.48
CA TYR A 305 16.27 22.79 -29.57
C TYR A 305 14.90 22.26 -29.10
N ARG A 306 14.08 21.74 -30.01
CA ARG A 306 12.77 21.18 -29.67
C ARG A 306 12.86 19.89 -28.86
N LEU A 307 13.84 19.01 -29.15
CA LEU A 307 14.08 17.82 -28.34
C LEU A 307 14.51 18.19 -26.92
N LYS A 308 15.43 19.16 -26.78
CA LYS A 308 15.82 19.66 -25.46
C LYS A 308 14.61 20.22 -24.69
N ARG A 309 13.77 21.02 -25.36
CA ARG A 309 12.52 21.53 -24.77
C ARG A 309 11.56 20.40 -24.38
N ALA A 310 11.45 19.35 -25.18
CA ALA A 310 10.63 18.17 -24.84
C ALA A 310 11.11 17.52 -23.54
N THR A 311 12.43 17.36 -23.36
CA THR A 311 13.02 16.86 -22.10
C THR A 311 12.75 17.79 -20.93
N GLU A 312 12.83 19.12 -21.12
CA GLU A 312 12.48 20.09 -20.08
C GLU A 312 11.00 20.02 -19.67
N ILE A 313 10.11 19.63 -20.59
CA ILE A 313 8.65 19.54 -20.36
C ILE A 313 8.27 18.24 -19.64
N CYS A 314 8.72 17.09 -20.16
CA CYS A 314 8.25 15.79 -19.68
C CYS A 314 9.29 15.01 -18.85
N GLY A 315 10.54 15.48 -18.79
CA GLY A 315 11.62 14.82 -18.08
C GLY A 315 12.32 13.69 -18.84
N TRP A 316 11.94 13.42 -20.10
CA TRP A 316 12.49 12.32 -20.91
C TRP A 316 13.26 12.83 -22.14
N ASP A 317 14.46 12.31 -22.35
CA ASP A 317 15.39 12.57 -23.45
C ASP A 317 15.17 11.58 -24.60
N ALA A 318 14.65 12.08 -25.72
CA ALA A 318 14.44 11.27 -26.92
C ALA A 318 15.75 10.71 -27.52
N THR A 319 16.92 11.26 -27.16
CA THR A 319 18.22 10.81 -27.66
C THR A 319 18.79 9.65 -26.86
N ASP A 320 18.32 9.42 -25.63
CA ASP A 320 18.62 8.20 -24.89
C ASP A 320 17.74 7.05 -25.40
N THR A 321 18.32 5.86 -25.56
CA THR A 321 17.62 4.72 -26.16
C THR A 321 16.53 4.16 -25.25
N ARG A 322 16.71 4.20 -23.93
CA ARG A 322 15.71 3.74 -22.98
C ARG A 322 14.56 4.74 -22.91
N GLU A 323 14.87 6.01 -22.77
CA GLU A 323 13.88 7.08 -22.66
C GLU A 323 13.11 7.28 -23.98
N ALA A 324 13.75 7.09 -25.14
CA ALA A 324 13.09 7.02 -26.44
C ALA A 324 12.00 5.94 -26.51
N TYR A 325 12.22 4.79 -25.88
CA TYR A 325 11.21 3.71 -25.80
C TYR A 325 10.03 4.11 -24.91
N VAL A 326 10.29 4.81 -23.79
CA VAL A 326 9.24 5.38 -22.93
C VAL A 326 8.40 6.39 -23.72
N LEU A 327 9.04 7.33 -24.41
CA LEU A 327 8.39 8.34 -25.26
C LEU A 327 7.57 7.70 -26.39
N SER A 328 8.13 6.72 -27.08
CA SER A 328 7.44 6.00 -28.17
C SER A 328 6.17 5.30 -27.66
N THR A 329 6.26 4.69 -26.49
CA THR A 329 5.13 4.01 -25.84
C THR A 329 4.06 5.03 -25.43
N ALA A 330 4.46 6.12 -24.79
CA ALA A 330 3.55 7.21 -24.41
C ALA A 330 2.81 7.82 -25.61
N ILE A 331 3.53 8.12 -26.70
CA ILE A 331 2.93 8.68 -27.93
C ILE A 331 1.93 7.70 -28.55
N THR A 332 2.24 6.41 -28.55
CA THR A 332 1.34 5.38 -29.08
C THR A 332 0.06 5.28 -28.24
N LEU A 333 0.20 5.19 -26.91
CA LEU A 333 -0.94 5.16 -25.99
C LEU A 333 -1.80 6.42 -26.10
N GLY A 334 -1.16 7.59 -26.17
CA GLY A 334 -1.83 8.87 -26.33
C GLY A 334 -2.66 8.97 -27.61
N ARG A 335 -2.10 8.51 -28.75
CA ARG A 335 -2.83 8.44 -30.03
C ARG A 335 -4.02 7.47 -29.97
N LEU A 336 -3.87 6.33 -29.31
CA LEU A 336 -4.98 5.38 -29.11
C LEU A 336 -6.10 5.99 -28.28
N ARG A 337 -5.74 6.73 -27.21
CA ARG A 337 -6.71 7.44 -26.35
C ARG A 337 -7.43 8.55 -27.12
N ASP A 338 -6.70 9.40 -27.85
CA ASP A 338 -7.27 10.48 -28.66
C ASP A 338 -8.19 9.96 -29.77
N ALA A 339 -7.88 8.78 -30.35
CA ALA A 339 -8.70 8.16 -31.39
C ALA A 339 -9.93 7.39 -30.84
N GLY A 340 -10.10 7.29 -29.52
CA GLY A 340 -11.14 6.46 -28.90
C GLY A 340 -10.98 4.96 -29.22
N LEU A 341 -9.77 4.54 -29.60
CA LEU A 341 -9.45 3.14 -29.92
C LEU A 341 -9.01 2.35 -28.70
N TRP A 342 -8.87 3.03 -27.57
CA TRP A 342 -8.58 2.39 -26.31
C TRP A 342 -9.77 1.57 -25.83
N ARG A 343 -9.56 0.27 -25.61
CA ARG A 343 -10.60 -0.63 -25.10
C ARG A 343 -10.31 -0.88 -23.62
N ASP A 344 -11.12 -0.30 -22.74
CA ASP A 344 -11.04 -0.50 -21.28
C ASP A 344 -11.52 -1.88 -20.81
N ASN A 345 -11.81 -2.79 -21.74
CA ASN A 345 -12.27 -4.13 -21.40
C ASN A 345 -11.11 -5.11 -21.52
N GLY A 346 -10.58 -5.53 -20.38
CA GLY A 346 -9.79 -6.76 -20.27
C GLY A 346 -10.47 -7.87 -21.07
N PHE A 347 -9.70 -8.52 -21.95
CA PHE A 347 -10.08 -9.64 -22.81
C PHE A 347 -11.48 -10.22 -22.54
N GLN A 348 -12.54 -9.61 -23.09
CA GLN A 348 -13.76 -10.34 -23.34
C GLN A 348 -13.43 -11.35 -24.43
N GLN A 349 -13.18 -12.59 -24.02
CA GLN A 349 -13.05 -13.72 -24.94
C GLN A 349 -14.27 -13.73 -25.84
N VAL A 350 -14.01 -13.71 -27.16
CA VAL A 350 -14.94 -14.18 -28.19
C VAL A 350 -14.86 -15.70 -28.20
#